data_AF-A0A1G3V5Z8-F1
#
_entry.id   AF-A0A1G3V5Z8-F1
#
_cell.length_a   1.000
_cell.length_b   1.000
_cell.length_c   1.000
_cell.angle_alpha   90.00
_cell.angle_beta   90.00
_cell.angle_gamma   90.00
#
_symmetry.space_group_name_H-M   'P 1'
#
loop_
_entity.id
_entity.type
_entity.pdbx_description
1 polymer ?
#
loop_
_entity_poly.entity_id
_entity_poly.type
_entity_poly.pdbx_seq_one_letter_code
_entity_poly.pdbx_strand_id
1 'polypeptide(L)'
;MKKFITFLIFVLIACGLYLVSGMILEMASDRAIDTIVKNIKSPNIEYTRPQFRDVNFSSYDAVTWEGVSFDVRIVRDETAKTAEELSIMIGAMTISLESFSEPAVLLDVKGLSALAKEGGSGVMSDISRAGDRMERGNLKVLVKLKGFSKRAVYQQVRDLIREINMFSTNGATKIPISFSATEVFEIRKKSYTAKLSVEKKDDEYRLVMDKDDLKIVAAAMSGEKATGMDIEVISRNPIKAPQLLRIRDKAAVTAKLARQRDPSIPEDAYRHTLWNYLLAKTFGEAFAKEVTDAHEVFEDEAKMSKEAIENMNIESYQDLNNNAVGRSYAKMEYPESDILKLVLTDPAVIRDENRKARYSADDYQKLKPAYIKTK
;
A
#
# COMPACT_ATOMS: atom_id res chain seq x y z
N MET A 1 42.06 49.31 9.98
CA MET A 1 42.88 48.21 9.39
C MET A 1 43.01 47.00 10.31
N LYS A 2 43.64 47.07 11.51
CA LYS A 2 43.79 45.89 12.39
C LYS A 2 42.49 45.13 12.69
N LYS A 3 41.41 45.83 13.07
CA LYS A 3 40.09 45.21 13.32
C LYS A 3 39.47 44.52 12.10
N PHE A 4 39.73 45.06 10.90
CA PHE A 4 39.25 44.48 9.63
C PHE A 4 40.04 43.21 9.28
N ILE A 5 41.36 43.22 9.49
CA ILE A 5 42.21 42.04 9.29
C ILE A 5 41.84 40.93 10.28
N THR A 6 41.60 41.26 11.56
CA THR A 6 41.15 40.29 12.56
C THR A 6 39.78 39.70 12.22
N PHE A 7 38.83 40.52 11.76
CA PHE A 7 37.54 40.04 11.26
C PHE A 7 37.70 39.09 10.07
N LEU A 8 38.55 39.44 9.10
CA LEU A 8 38.80 38.60 7.92
C LEU A 8 39.43 37.24 8.30
N ILE A 9 40.37 37.23 9.25
CA ILE A 9 40.97 36.00 9.79
C ILE A 9 39.91 35.15 10.49
N PHE A 10 39.03 35.77 11.29
CA PHE A 10 37.95 35.05 11.95
C PHE A 10 36.96 34.44 10.94
N VAL A 11 36.61 35.18 9.88
CA VAL A 11 35.79 34.66 8.78
C VAL A 11 36.47 33.49 8.07
N LEU A 12 37.77 33.60 7.77
CA LEU A 12 38.53 32.52 7.13
C LEU A 12 38.64 31.27 8.01
N ILE A 13 38.84 31.44 9.32
CA ILE A 13 38.84 30.32 10.28
C ILE A 13 37.45 29.70 10.37
N ALA A 14 36.39 30.51 10.44
CA ALA A 14 35.02 30.02 10.46
C ALA A 14 34.68 29.24 9.17
N CYS A 15 35.07 29.76 7.99
CA CYS A 15 34.94 29.06 6.72
C CYS A 15 35.78 27.77 6.68
N GLY A 16 37.02 27.79 7.18
CA GLY A 16 37.87 26.61 7.26
C GLY A 16 37.31 25.53 8.18
N LEU A 17 36.83 25.91 9.36
CA LEU A 17 36.15 25.01 10.31
C LEU A 17 34.85 24.46 9.72
N TYR A 18 34.08 25.28 9.02
CA TYR A 18 32.88 24.87 8.31
C TYR A 18 33.21 23.79 7.26
N LEU A 19 34.20 24.04 6.40
CA LEU A 19 34.64 23.08 5.38
C LEU A 19 35.16 21.77 5.99
N VAL A 20 36.02 21.85 7.01
CA VAL A 20 36.55 20.66 7.70
C VAL A 20 35.44 19.88 8.41
N SER A 21 34.47 20.56 9.02
CA SER A 21 33.33 19.92 9.67
C SER A 21 32.45 19.16 8.67
N GLY A 22 32.24 19.71 7.47
CA GLY A 22 31.55 19.03 6.37
C GLY A 22 32.28 17.76 5.93
N MET A 23 33.59 17.83 5.70
CA MET A 23 34.39 16.65 5.33
C MET A 23 34.35 15.54 6.40
N ILE A 24 34.47 15.90 7.68
CA ILE A 24 34.40 14.93 8.78
C ILE A 24 33.00 14.30 8.85
N LEU A 25 31.95 15.11 8.66
CA LEU A 25 30.57 14.64 8.69
C LEU A 25 30.25 13.70 7.54
N GLU A 26 30.77 13.98 6.34
CA GLU A 26 30.70 13.10 5.17
C GLU A 26 31.38 11.76 5.44
N MET A 27 32.64 11.77 5.90
CA MET A 27 33.37 10.55 6.25
C MET A 27 32.69 9.75 7.37
N ALA A 28 32.13 10.43 8.37
CA ALA A 28 31.39 9.79 9.46
C ALA A 28 30.07 9.18 8.96
N SER A 29 29.37 9.88 8.08
CA SER A 29 28.13 9.42 7.44
C SER A 29 28.36 8.17 6.60
N ASP A 30 29.40 8.17 5.77
CA ASP A 30 29.76 7.01 4.94
C ASP A 30 30.05 5.77 5.77
N ARG A 31 30.81 5.93 6.87
CA ARG A 31 31.09 4.83 7.80
C ARG A 31 29.83 4.36 8.54
N ALA A 32 28.95 5.28 8.91
CA ALA A 32 27.69 4.95 9.56
C ALA A 32 26.79 4.16 8.61
N ILE A 33 26.64 4.61 7.35
CA ILE A 33 25.88 3.92 6.31
C ILE A 33 26.43 2.50 6.10
N ASP A 34 27.74 2.33 5.92
CA ASP A 34 28.34 0.99 5.74
C ASP A 34 28.06 0.07 6.92
N THR A 35 28.08 0.63 8.13
CA THR A 35 27.80 -0.13 9.35
C THR A 35 26.33 -0.54 9.42
N ILE A 36 25.43 0.39 9.13
CA ILE A 36 23.98 0.20 9.07
C ILE A 36 23.66 -0.88 8.02
N VAL A 37 24.10 -0.68 6.78
CA VAL A 37 23.90 -1.60 5.64
C VAL A 37 24.37 -3.02 5.96
N LYS A 38 25.53 -3.20 6.60
CA LYS A 38 26.03 -4.53 6.98
C LYS A 38 25.22 -5.23 8.07
N ASN A 39 24.55 -4.46 8.93
CA ASN A 39 23.90 -4.96 10.14
C ASN A 39 22.37 -5.08 10.05
N ILE A 40 21.76 -4.60 8.97
CA ILE A 40 20.33 -4.67 8.69
C ILE A 40 20.12 -5.77 7.63
N LYS A 41 20.19 -7.03 8.05
CA LYS A 41 19.78 -8.12 7.15
C LYS A 41 18.29 -8.34 7.31
N SER A 42 17.53 -8.07 6.24
CA SER A 42 16.16 -8.52 6.11
C SER A 42 16.15 -9.74 5.18
N PRO A 43 15.49 -10.85 5.52
CA PRO A 43 15.48 -12.06 4.69
C PRO A 43 14.99 -11.81 3.25
N ASN A 44 14.09 -10.83 3.10
CA ASN A 44 13.32 -10.61 1.87
C ASN A 44 13.56 -9.23 1.25
N ILE A 45 14.53 -8.47 1.75
CA ILE A 45 14.80 -7.11 1.27
C ILE A 45 16.31 -6.96 1.09
N GLU A 46 16.69 -6.76 -0.16
CA GLU A 46 18.01 -6.30 -0.55
C GLU A 46 17.94 -4.81 -0.83
N TYR A 47 19.00 -4.08 -0.56
CA TYR A 47 19.09 -2.66 -0.88
C TYR A 47 20.50 -2.31 -1.29
N THR A 48 20.63 -1.39 -2.25
CA THR A 48 21.93 -0.84 -2.59
C THR A 48 22.40 0.09 -1.48
N ARG A 49 23.72 0.33 -1.43
CA ARG A 49 24.29 1.28 -0.48
C ARG A 49 23.67 2.67 -0.73
N PRO A 50 23.03 3.29 0.28
CA PRO A 50 22.57 4.66 0.16
C PRO A 50 23.67 5.62 -0.24
N GLN A 51 23.35 6.49 -1.20
CA GLN A 51 24.16 7.61 -1.62
C GLN A 51 23.45 8.90 -1.21
N PHE A 52 24.20 9.98 -1.05
CA PHE A 52 23.68 11.31 -0.78
C PHE A 52 24.53 12.32 -1.55
N ARG A 53 23.93 13.46 -1.90
CA ARG A 53 24.62 14.53 -2.62
C ARG A 53 25.46 15.39 -1.69
N ASP A 54 24.92 15.68 -0.50
CA ASP A 54 25.56 16.55 0.48
C ASP A 54 25.10 16.18 1.91
N VAL A 55 25.91 16.53 2.92
CA VAL A 55 25.56 16.40 4.33
C VAL A 55 26.07 17.61 5.11
N ASN A 56 25.21 18.18 5.94
CA ASN A 56 25.54 19.36 6.73
C ASN A 56 24.83 19.36 8.10
N PHE A 57 25.31 20.22 8.99
CA PHE A 57 24.59 20.58 10.20
C PHE A 57 23.55 21.66 9.86
N SER A 58 22.27 21.31 9.88
CA SER A 58 21.18 22.27 9.67
C SER A 58 20.89 23.10 10.92
N SER A 59 21.28 22.59 12.09
CA SER A 59 21.34 23.30 13.37
C SER A 59 22.43 22.67 14.27
N TYR A 60 22.61 23.18 15.48
CA TYR A 60 23.59 22.63 16.44
C TYR A 60 23.23 21.22 16.93
N ASP A 61 21.97 20.83 16.79
CA ASP A 61 21.37 19.56 17.25
C ASP A 61 20.81 18.72 16.09
N ALA A 62 21.03 19.12 14.83
CA ALA A 62 20.51 18.40 13.67
C ALA A 62 21.53 18.21 12.55
N VAL A 63 21.50 17.02 11.95
CA VAL A 63 22.25 16.65 10.74
C VAL A 63 21.27 16.38 9.61
N THR A 64 21.54 16.96 8.45
CA THR A 64 20.72 16.81 7.25
C THR A 64 21.55 16.22 6.11
N TRP A 65 21.04 15.14 5.50
CA TRP A 65 21.51 14.56 4.25
C TRP A 65 20.59 14.99 3.11
N GLU A 66 21.17 15.57 2.07
CA GLU A 66 20.47 16.09 0.90
C GLU A 66 20.61 15.14 -0.29
N GLY A 67 19.52 14.93 -1.04
CA GLY A 67 19.51 14.11 -2.25
C GLY A 67 19.90 12.66 -1.98
N VAL A 68 19.30 12.04 -0.96
CA VAL A 68 19.56 10.64 -0.63
C VAL A 68 18.91 9.73 -1.67
N SER A 69 19.64 8.75 -2.18
CA SER A 69 19.12 7.78 -3.14
C SER A 69 19.64 6.37 -2.86
N PHE A 70 18.78 5.39 -3.10
CA PHE A 70 19.11 3.97 -3.04
C PHE A 70 18.06 3.16 -3.79
N ASP A 71 18.41 1.95 -4.16
CA ASP A 71 17.48 0.99 -4.74
C ASP A 71 17.16 -0.08 -3.70
N VAL A 72 15.91 -0.52 -3.70
CA VAL A 72 15.40 -1.59 -2.86
C VAL A 72 14.88 -2.69 -3.76
N ARG A 73 15.27 -3.93 -3.47
CA ARG A 73 14.74 -5.12 -4.10
C ARG A 73 14.03 -5.97 -3.05
N ILE A 74 12.73 -6.17 -3.23
CA ILE A 74 11.88 -6.93 -2.32
C ILE A 74 11.59 -8.30 -2.95
N VAL A 75 12.03 -9.36 -2.29
CA VAL A 75 11.83 -10.76 -2.70
C VAL A 75 10.70 -11.34 -1.86
N ARG A 76 9.52 -11.57 -2.45
CA ARG A 76 8.33 -12.01 -1.69
C ARG A 76 8.21 -13.53 -1.57
N ASP A 77 8.90 -14.29 -2.41
CA ASP A 77 8.88 -15.75 -2.42
C ASP A 77 10.24 -16.27 -2.92
N GLU A 78 10.87 -17.19 -2.18
CA GLU A 78 12.15 -17.80 -2.57
C GLU A 78 11.98 -18.75 -3.77
N THR A 79 10.76 -19.23 -4.03
CA THR A 79 10.44 -20.17 -5.11
C THR A 79 9.93 -19.47 -6.38
N ALA A 80 9.21 -18.36 -6.24
CA ALA A 80 8.83 -17.51 -7.37
C ALA A 80 9.94 -16.49 -7.65
N LYS A 81 10.55 -16.55 -8.84
CA LYS A 81 11.62 -15.62 -9.31
C LYS A 81 11.20 -14.14 -9.41
N THR A 82 10.11 -13.74 -8.76
CA THR A 82 9.55 -12.39 -8.75
C THR A 82 10.17 -11.56 -7.65
N ALA A 83 10.88 -10.51 -8.05
CA ALA A 83 11.31 -9.45 -7.16
C ALA A 83 10.75 -8.12 -7.64
N GLU A 84 10.37 -7.27 -6.68
CA GLU A 84 9.97 -5.90 -6.92
C GLU A 84 11.20 -5.00 -6.70
N GLU A 85 11.59 -4.23 -7.71
CA GLU A 85 12.69 -3.29 -7.60
C GLU A 85 12.16 -1.86 -7.57
N LEU A 86 12.53 -1.12 -6.54
CA LEU A 86 12.13 0.26 -6.31
C LEU A 86 13.38 1.15 -6.29
N SER A 87 13.32 2.28 -6.97
CA SER A 87 14.29 3.36 -6.77
C SER A 87 13.71 4.37 -5.80
N ILE A 88 14.41 4.58 -4.68
CA ILE A 88 14.04 5.52 -3.63
C ILE A 88 14.89 6.78 -3.80
N MET A 89 14.22 7.92 -3.82
CA MET A 89 14.86 9.24 -3.79
C MET A 89 14.26 10.06 -2.66
N ILE A 90 15.10 10.80 -1.96
CA ILE A 90 14.71 11.64 -0.84
C ILE A 90 15.36 13.01 -1.07
N GLY A 91 14.53 14.06 -1.06
CA GLY A 91 15.01 15.43 -1.13
C GLY A 91 15.94 15.77 0.05
N ALA A 92 15.44 15.60 1.27
CA ALA A 92 16.21 15.82 2.50
C ALA A 92 15.82 14.82 3.59
N MET A 93 16.81 14.25 4.27
CA MET A 93 16.64 13.45 5.49
C MET A 93 17.35 14.17 6.62
N THR A 94 16.62 14.55 7.67
CA THR A 94 17.16 15.24 8.85
C THR A 94 16.99 14.38 10.08
N ILE A 95 18.04 14.27 10.88
CA ILE A 95 18.01 13.67 12.21
C ILE A 95 18.31 14.80 13.20
N SER A 96 17.35 15.15 14.04
CA SER A 96 17.51 16.15 15.11
C SER A 96 17.36 15.51 16.49
N LEU A 97 18.11 16.01 17.46
CA LEU A 97 17.93 15.66 18.87
C LEU A 97 16.90 16.62 19.49
N GLU A 98 15.74 16.08 19.89
CA GLU A 98 14.63 16.88 20.43
C GLU A 98 14.80 17.18 21.92
N SER A 99 15.42 16.27 22.67
CA SER A 99 15.63 16.44 24.11
C SER A 99 16.85 15.65 24.58
N PHE A 100 17.65 16.26 25.45
CA PHE A 100 18.74 15.61 26.17
C PHE A 100 18.28 14.97 27.50
N SER A 101 17.26 15.54 28.15
CA SER A 101 16.75 15.05 29.45
C SER A 101 15.90 13.79 29.29
N GLU A 102 15.14 13.73 28.20
CA GLU A 102 14.45 12.53 27.71
C GLU A 102 14.98 12.25 26.30
N PRO A 103 16.12 11.54 26.18
CA PRO A 103 16.79 11.31 24.91
C PRO A 103 15.81 10.91 23.80
N ALA A 104 15.57 11.80 22.85
CA ALA A 104 14.62 11.58 21.76
C ALA A 104 15.17 12.17 20.47
N VAL A 105 15.02 11.43 19.40
CA VAL A 105 15.50 11.80 18.07
C VAL A 105 14.32 11.88 17.13
N LEU A 106 14.22 12.99 16.40
CA LEU A 106 13.27 13.14 15.31
C LEU A 106 13.96 12.84 13.99
N LEU A 107 13.39 11.90 13.24
CA LEU A 107 13.71 11.67 11.84
C LEU A 107 12.67 12.41 11.00
N ASP A 108 13.08 13.43 10.25
CA ASP A 108 12.25 14.19 9.31
C ASP A 108 12.76 13.96 7.88
N VAL A 109 11.93 13.34 7.05
CA VAL A 109 12.22 13.03 5.65
C VAL A 109 11.27 13.82 4.78
N LYS A 110 11.81 14.58 3.82
CA LYS A 110 11.05 15.43 2.90
C LYS A 110 11.37 15.10 1.46
N GLY A 111 10.35 15.19 0.61
CA GLY A 111 10.49 14.90 -0.82
C GLY A 111 10.86 13.45 -1.09
N LEU A 112 10.33 12.52 -0.31
CA LEU A 112 10.45 11.09 -0.56
C LEU A 112 9.66 10.74 -1.83
N SER A 113 10.30 10.07 -2.77
CA SER A 113 9.67 9.44 -3.91
C SER A 113 10.16 8.01 -4.07
N ALA A 114 9.27 7.15 -4.54
CA ALA A 114 9.55 5.76 -4.85
C ALA A 114 9.04 5.45 -6.25
N LEU A 115 9.88 4.87 -7.09
CA LEU A 115 9.55 4.51 -8.47
C LEU A 115 9.81 3.02 -8.68
N ALA A 116 8.81 2.28 -9.13
CA ALA A 116 9.00 0.89 -9.55
C ALA A 116 9.85 0.83 -10.83
N LYS A 117 10.91 0.01 -10.83
CA LYS A 117 11.72 -0.27 -12.01
C LYS A 117 11.03 -1.33 -12.89
N GLU A 118 11.05 -1.12 -14.19
CA GLU A 118 10.51 -2.09 -15.15
C GLU A 118 11.32 -3.41 -15.11
N GLY A 119 10.67 -4.57 -14.92
CA GLY A 119 11.35 -5.87 -15.11
C GLY A 119 10.96 -7.06 -14.22
N GLY A 120 10.05 -6.92 -13.25
CA GLY A 120 9.60 -8.07 -12.44
C GLY A 120 8.78 -9.06 -13.27
N SER A 121 9.30 -10.26 -13.56
CA SER A 121 8.56 -11.31 -14.28
C SER A 121 7.83 -12.25 -13.32
N GLY A 122 6.50 -12.16 -13.28
CA GLY A 122 5.62 -13.18 -12.71
C GLY A 122 4.18 -12.71 -12.54
N VAL A 123 3.32 -13.61 -12.08
CA VAL A 123 1.85 -13.44 -12.00
C VAL A 123 1.43 -12.24 -11.10
N MET A 124 2.37 -11.68 -10.32
CA MET A 124 2.21 -10.53 -9.43
C MET A 124 2.97 -9.26 -9.84
N SER A 125 3.48 -9.15 -11.08
CA SER A 125 4.04 -7.91 -11.65
C SER A 125 3.04 -6.73 -11.75
N ASP A 126 1.88 -6.86 -11.12
CA ASP A 126 0.74 -5.97 -11.19
C ASP A 126 0.47 -5.19 -9.89
N ILE A 127 1.12 -5.53 -8.77
CA ILE A 127 1.00 -4.75 -7.52
C ILE A 127 1.67 -3.38 -7.67
N SER A 128 2.81 -3.35 -8.36
CA SER A 128 3.53 -2.12 -8.74
C SER A 128 3.90 -2.25 -10.21
N ARG A 129 3.06 -1.69 -11.09
CA ARG A 129 3.32 -1.71 -12.54
C ARG A 129 4.32 -0.63 -12.91
N ALA A 130 4.94 -0.79 -14.09
CA ALA A 130 5.61 0.31 -14.78
C ALA A 130 4.67 1.54 -14.81
N GLY A 131 5.07 2.61 -14.11
CA GLY A 131 4.28 3.84 -13.96
C GLY A 131 3.74 4.11 -12.56
N ASP A 132 3.63 3.09 -11.70
CA ASP A 132 3.27 3.26 -10.29
C ASP A 132 4.42 3.91 -9.54
N ARG A 133 4.09 4.97 -8.82
CA ARG A 133 5.07 5.75 -8.07
C ARG A 133 4.44 6.50 -6.93
N MET A 134 5.25 6.73 -5.92
CA MET A 134 4.93 7.62 -4.83
C MET A 134 5.73 8.90 -5.00
N GLU A 135 5.07 10.04 -4.84
CA GLU A 135 5.67 11.36 -4.96
C GLU A 135 5.37 12.22 -3.73
N ARG A 136 6.22 13.23 -3.53
CA ARG A 136 6.02 14.30 -2.51
C ARG A 136 5.81 13.74 -1.10
N GLY A 137 6.45 12.60 -0.80
CA GLY A 137 6.39 11.96 0.49
C GLY A 137 7.06 12.82 1.56
N ASN A 138 6.40 12.97 2.70
CA ASN A 138 6.95 13.56 3.91
C ASN A 138 6.71 12.58 5.05
N LEU A 139 7.75 12.29 5.82
CA LEU A 139 7.73 11.33 6.92
C LEU A 139 8.37 11.98 8.14
N LYS A 140 7.70 11.89 9.28
CA LYS A 140 8.27 12.25 10.59
C LYS A 140 8.12 11.08 11.54
N VAL A 141 9.22 10.68 12.19
CA VAL A 141 9.23 9.62 13.19
C VAL A 141 9.96 10.11 14.42
N LEU A 142 9.28 10.07 15.58
CA LEU A 142 9.90 10.38 16.86
C LEU A 142 10.36 9.08 17.54
N VAL A 143 11.66 8.96 17.75
CA VAL A 143 12.29 7.78 18.35
C VAL A 143 12.78 8.13 19.75
N LYS A 144 12.12 7.58 20.77
CA LYS A 144 12.60 7.69 22.15
C LYS A 144 13.80 6.75 22.36
N LEU A 145 14.92 7.33 22.74
CA LEU A 145 16.16 6.60 22.99
C LEU A 145 16.16 6.00 24.40
N LYS A 146 16.46 4.70 24.50
CA LYS A 146 16.67 3.94 25.75
C LYS A 146 18.09 4.08 26.30
N GLY A 147 18.93 4.92 25.68
CA GLY A 147 20.32 5.15 26.03
C GLY A 147 21.25 5.22 24.82
N PHE A 148 22.46 5.73 25.04
CA PHE A 148 23.48 5.99 23.99
C PHE A 148 24.57 4.92 23.87
N SER A 149 24.48 3.82 24.61
CA SER A 149 25.48 2.75 24.48
C SER A 149 25.43 2.16 23.07
N LYS A 150 26.59 1.80 22.50
CA LYS A 150 26.71 1.25 21.13
C LYS A 150 25.72 0.09 20.89
N ARG A 151 25.56 -0.80 21.86
CA ARG A 151 24.61 -1.92 21.80
C ARG A 151 23.15 -1.45 21.79
N ALA A 152 22.79 -0.50 22.65
CA ALA A 152 21.43 0.04 22.71
C ALA A 152 21.08 0.78 21.40
N VAL A 153 22.00 1.58 20.85
CA VAL A 153 21.79 2.29 19.58
C VAL A 153 21.51 1.30 18.43
N TYR A 154 22.32 0.24 18.29
CA TYR A 154 22.08 -0.75 17.24
C TYR A 154 20.75 -1.48 17.38
N GLN A 155 20.35 -1.84 18.60
CA GLN A 155 19.07 -2.50 18.82
C GLN A 155 17.91 -1.59 18.42
N GLN A 156 17.98 -0.31 18.79
CA GLN A 156 16.94 0.67 18.48
C GLN A 156 16.84 0.98 16.99
N VAL A 157 17.97 1.07 16.29
CA VAL A 157 18.00 1.20 14.82
C VAL A 157 17.34 -0.01 14.16
N ARG A 158 17.66 -1.23 14.62
CA ARG A 158 17.02 -2.45 14.09
C ARG A 158 15.52 -2.48 14.36
N ASP A 159 15.08 -2.07 15.55
CA ASP A 159 13.67 -2.03 15.90
C ASP A 159 12.92 -0.98 15.06
N LEU A 160 13.51 0.22 14.87
CA LEU A 160 12.97 1.25 13.99
C LEU A 160 12.81 0.75 12.55
N ILE A 161 13.81 0.07 12.01
CA ILE A 161 13.74 -0.46 10.64
C ILE A 161 12.71 -1.56 10.51
N ARG A 162 12.58 -2.42 11.52
CA ARG A 162 11.50 -3.43 11.56
C ARG A 162 10.13 -2.75 11.50
N GLU A 163 9.93 -1.70 12.28
CA GLU A 163 8.67 -0.95 12.33
C GLU A 163 8.40 -0.18 11.03
N ILE A 164 9.41 0.45 10.42
CA ILE A 164 9.28 1.08 9.10
C ILE A 164 8.93 0.01 8.05
N ASN A 165 9.56 -1.17 8.10
CA ASN A 165 9.25 -2.26 7.17
C ASN A 165 7.82 -2.78 7.37
N MET A 166 7.37 -2.96 8.61
CA MET A 166 5.98 -3.32 8.89
C MET A 166 5.01 -2.23 8.39
N PHE A 167 5.34 -0.95 8.58
CA PHE A 167 4.55 0.16 8.07
C PHE A 167 4.48 0.16 6.53
N SER A 168 5.60 -0.07 5.84
CA SER A 168 5.64 -0.10 4.37
C SER A 168 5.02 -1.34 3.75
N THR A 169 4.86 -2.44 4.50
CA THR A 169 4.31 -3.71 3.99
C THR A 169 2.86 -3.95 4.40
N ASN A 170 2.51 -3.59 5.64
CA ASN A 170 1.18 -3.82 6.22
C ASN A 170 0.37 -2.54 6.38
N GLY A 171 0.99 -1.37 6.21
CA GLY A 171 0.31 -0.08 6.38
C GLY A 171 0.07 0.28 7.85
N ALA A 172 0.72 -0.39 8.82
CA ALA A 172 0.50 -0.15 10.24
C ALA A 172 1.80 -0.21 11.05
N THR A 173 1.90 0.63 12.09
CA THR A 173 2.99 0.61 13.07
C THR A 173 2.50 1.07 14.45
N LYS A 174 3.23 0.69 15.50
CA LYS A 174 3.01 1.17 16.87
C LYS A 174 3.82 2.43 17.19
N ILE A 175 4.80 2.78 16.35
CA ILE A 175 5.62 3.96 16.57
C ILE A 175 4.85 5.21 16.13
N PRO A 176 4.90 6.31 16.92
CA PRO A 176 4.40 7.60 16.49
C PRO A 176 5.05 8.07 15.19
N ILE A 177 4.25 8.02 14.12
CA ILE A 177 4.65 8.37 12.76
C ILE A 177 3.65 9.37 12.19
N SER A 178 4.16 10.36 11.47
CA SER A 178 3.36 11.20 10.58
C SER A 178 3.86 10.97 9.17
N PHE A 179 2.95 10.68 8.27
CA PHE A 179 3.30 10.46 6.88
C PHE A 179 2.25 11.07 5.96
N SER A 180 2.70 11.64 4.86
CA SER A 180 1.84 12.12 3.78
C SER A 180 2.55 11.92 2.45
N ALA A 181 1.84 11.47 1.42
CA ALA A 181 2.38 11.37 0.07
C ALA A 181 1.26 11.47 -0.98
N THR A 182 1.63 11.49 -2.24
CA THR A 182 0.71 11.25 -3.36
C THR A 182 1.12 9.97 -4.05
N GLU A 183 0.22 9.00 -4.09
CA GLU A 183 0.38 7.81 -4.89
C GLU A 183 -0.17 8.07 -6.29
N VAL A 184 0.63 7.70 -7.30
CA VAL A 184 0.25 7.75 -8.70
C VAL A 184 0.23 6.32 -9.21
N PHE A 185 -0.89 5.91 -9.80
CA PHE A 185 -1.04 4.56 -10.33
C PHE A 185 -1.81 4.55 -11.62
N GLU A 186 -1.56 3.53 -12.45
CA GLU A 186 -2.22 3.40 -13.75
C GLU A 186 -3.31 2.33 -13.75
N ILE A 187 -4.46 2.67 -14.34
CA ILE A 187 -5.52 1.72 -14.67
C ILE A 187 -5.95 1.96 -16.11
N ARG A 188 -5.87 0.91 -16.94
CA ARG A 188 -6.15 0.98 -18.38
C ARG A 188 -5.43 2.11 -19.11
N LYS A 189 -4.13 2.30 -18.89
CA LYS A 189 -3.33 3.39 -19.52
C LYS A 189 -3.76 4.80 -19.14
N LYS A 190 -4.58 4.94 -18.10
CA LYS A 190 -4.94 6.23 -17.52
C LYS A 190 -4.35 6.32 -16.12
N SER A 191 -3.59 7.39 -15.89
CA SER A 191 -3.03 7.69 -14.57
C SER A 191 -4.08 8.27 -13.65
N TYR A 192 -4.06 7.81 -12.41
CA TYR A 192 -4.85 8.31 -11.30
C TYR A 192 -3.91 8.70 -10.16
N THR A 193 -4.39 9.58 -9.29
CA THR A 193 -3.65 10.02 -8.12
C THR A 193 -4.53 9.93 -6.90
N ALA A 194 -3.96 9.48 -5.78
CA ALA A 194 -4.62 9.52 -4.49
C ALA A 194 -3.65 9.95 -3.40
N LYS A 195 -4.12 10.77 -2.45
CA LYS A 195 -3.32 11.16 -1.30
C LYS A 195 -3.23 10.01 -0.30
N LEU A 196 -2.05 9.87 0.28
CA LEU A 196 -1.79 8.99 1.41
C LEU A 196 -1.59 9.84 2.66
N SER A 197 -2.11 9.38 3.79
CA SER A 197 -1.92 9.99 5.09
C SER A 197 -1.86 8.91 6.19
N VAL A 198 -1.53 9.31 7.40
CA VAL A 198 -1.59 8.43 8.58
C VAL A 198 -2.69 8.88 9.52
N GLU A 199 -3.53 7.93 9.91
CA GLU A 199 -4.50 8.10 10.97
C GLU A 199 -4.06 7.30 12.21
N LYS A 200 -4.23 7.90 13.40
CA LYS A 200 -4.10 7.16 14.65
C LYS A 200 -5.45 6.50 14.96
N LYS A 201 -5.44 5.18 15.08
CA LYS A 201 -6.61 4.40 15.50
C LYS A 201 -6.18 3.47 16.63
N ASP A 202 -6.84 3.64 17.78
CA ASP A 202 -6.47 2.94 19.02
C ASP A 202 -4.98 3.16 19.36
N ASP A 203 -4.21 2.07 19.49
CA ASP A 203 -2.78 2.08 19.78
C ASP A 203 -1.89 1.95 18.52
N GLU A 204 -2.46 2.11 17.32
CA GLU A 204 -1.74 1.96 16.05
C GLU A 204 -1.85 3.22 15.18
N TYR A 205 -0.80 3.45 14.40
CA TYR A 205 -0.75 4.43 13.34
C TYR A 205 -0.89 3.70 12.01
N ARG A 206 -1.94 4.02 11.25
CA ARG A 206 -2.30 3.31 10.03
C ARG A 206 -2.25 4.23 8.84
N LEU A 207 -1.61 3.77 7.77
CA LEU A 207 -1.62 4.39 6.47
C LEU A 207 -3.03 4.26 5.88
N VAL A 208 -3.55 5.37 5.38
CA VAL A 208 -4.84 5.42 4.69
C VAL A 208 -4.70 6.16 3.37
N MET A 209 -5.52 5.79 2.41
CA MET A 209 -5.70 6.51 1.16
C MET A 209 -6.95 7.39 1.21
N ASP A 210 -6.87 8.60 0.68
CA ASP A 210 -7.97 9.57 0.68
C ASP A 210 -9.22 9.01 -0.01
N LYS A 211 -10.35 9.06 0.71
CA LYS A 211 -11.61 8.46 0.26
C LYS A 211 -12.25 9.24 -0.87
N ASP A 212 -12.07 10.55 -0.93
CA ASP A 212 -12.67 11.37 -1.98
C ASP A 212 -11.90 11.21 -3.30
N ASP A 213 -10.57 11.14 -3.22
CA ASP A 213 -9.74 10.73 -4.36
C ASP A 213 -10.17 9.34 -4.87
N LEU A 214 -10.35 8.36 -3.96
CA LEU A 214 -10.81 7.02 -4.32
C LEU A 214 -12.19 6.99 -4.97
N LYS A 215 -13.15 7.82 -4.53
CA LYS A 215 -14.47 7.95 -5.18
C LYS A 215 -14.34 8.44 -6.62
N ILE A 216 -13.44 9.40 -6.88
CA ILE A 216 -13.18 9.91 -8.23
C ILE A 216 -12.63 8.79 -9.12
N VAL A 217 -11.67 8.02 -8.60
CA VAL A 217 -11.10 6.87 -9.33
C VAL A 217 -12.16 5.81 -9.59
N ALA A 218 -12.91 5.42 -8.56
CA ALA A 218 -13.97 4.41 -8.64
C ALA A 218 -15.08 4.80 -9.64
N ALA A 219 -15.45 6.08 -9.70
CA ALA A 219 -16.46 6.58 -10.64
C ALA A 219 -16.02 6.50 -12.11
N ALA A 220 -14.72 6.44 -12.38
CA ALA A 220 -14.17 6.29 -13.73
C ALA A 220 -14.01 4.82 -14.17
N MET A 221 -14.31 3.86 -13.31
CA MET A 221 -14.14 2.43 -13.58
C MET A 221 -15.35 1.82 -14.30
N SER A 222 -15.13 0.66 -14.93
CA SER A 222 -16.22 -0.12 -15.52
C SER A 222 -16.91 -1.00 -14.47
N GLY A 223 -18.19 -1.30 -14.68
CA GLY A 223 -18.98 -2.17 -13.81
C GLY A 223 -19.86 -1.38 -12.83
N GLU A 224 -20.21 -2.03 -11.73
CA GLU A 224 -21.04 -1.46 -10.67
C GLU A 224 -20.35 -0.30 -9.97
N LYS A 225 -21.13 0.61 -9.37
CA LYS A 225 -20.59 1.70 -8.57
C LYS A 225 -19.98 1.15 -7.28
N ALA A 226 -18.89 1.75 -6.83
CA ALA A 226 -18.32 1.40 -5.53
C ALA A 226 -19.29 1.83 -4.42
N THR A 227 -19.54 0.94 -3.46
CA THR A 227 -20.26 1.28 -2.23
C THR A 227 -19.37 2.11 -1.30
N GLY A 228 -19.95 2.74 -0.28
CA GLY A 228 -19.16 3.43 0.76
C GLY A 228 -18.19 2.48 1.47
N MET A 229 -18.62 1.23 1.67
CA MET A 229 -17.82 0.17 2.28
C MET A 229 -16.69 -0.33 1.36
N ASP A 230 -16.89 -0.37 0.04
CA ASP A 230 -15.80 -0.63 -0.91
C ASP A 230 -14.69 0.41 -0.74
N ILE A 231 -15.08 1.71 -0.72
CA ILE A 231 -14.14 2.81 -0.56
C ILE A 231 -13.43 2.73 0.79
N GLU A 232 -14.12 2.33 1.86
CA GLU A 232 -13.52 2.14 3.17
C GLU A 232 -12.45 1.04 3.16
N VAL A 233 -12.74 -0.12 2.57
CA VAL A 233 -11.79 -1.25 2.51
C VAL A 233 -10.56 -0.86 1.68
N ILE A 234 -10.76 -0.20 0.54
CA ILE A 234 -9.66 0.26 -0.32
C ILE A 234 -8.82 1.30 0.42
N SER A 235 -9.46 2.27 1.07
CA SER A 235 -8.81 3.34 1.84
C SER A 235 -7.90 2.80 2.95
N ARG A 236 -8.35 1.76 3.68
CA ARG A 236 -7.60 1.13 4.77
C ARG A 236 -6.52 0.14 4.30
N ASN A 237 -6.49 -0.16 3.01
CA ASN A 237 -5.49 -1.05 2.41
C ASN A 237 -4.73 -0.34 1.28
N PRO A 238 -4.10 0.82 1.55
CA PRO A 238 -3.48 1.66 0.52
C PRO A 238 -2.44 0.90 -0.31
N ILE A 239 -1.63 0.05 0.33
CA ILE A 239 -0.61 -0.78 -0.33
C ILE A 239 -1.22 -1.74 -1.37
N LYS A 240 -2.47 -2.18 -1.17
CA LYS A 240 -3.19 -3.09 -2.08
C LYS A 240 -4.14 -2.34 -3.01
N ALA A 241 -4.40 -1.05 -2.76
CA ALA A 241 -5.47 -0.29 -3.39
C ALA A 241 -5.35 -0.22 -4.93
N PRO A 242 -4.18 0.07 -5.53
CA PRO A 242 -4.05 0.06 -6.99
C PRO A 242 -4.46 -1.27 -7.61
N GLN A 243 -3.98 -2.38 -7.03
CA GLN A 243 -4.25 -3.71 -7.56
C GLN A 243 -5.70 -4.16 -7.31
N LEU A 244 -6.30 -3.77 -6.19
CA LEU A 244 -7.74 -3.97 -5.95
C LEU A 244 -8.59 -3.32 -7.05
N LEU A 245 -8.29 -2.06 -7.37
CA LEU A 245 -8.98 -1.30 -8.42
C LEU A 245 -8.77 -1.94 -9.80
N ARG A 246 -7.54 -2.37 -10.13
CA ARG A 246 -7.22 -3.06 -11.39
C ARG A 246 -7.97 -4.38 -11.54
N ILE A 247 -7.99 -5.20 -10.49
CA ILE A 247 -8.67 -6.50 -10.50
C ILE A 247 -10.17 -6.31 -10.72
N ARG A 248 -10.77 -5.34 -10.03
CA ARG A 248 -12.19 -5.02 -10.19
C ARG A 248 -12.52 -4.59 -11.62
N ASP A 249 -11.78 -3.62 -12.17
CA ASP A 249 -12.03 -3.15 -13.54
C ASP A 249 -11.73 -4.24 -14.59
N LYS A 250 -10.69 -5.05 -14.39
CA LYS A 250 -10.38 -6.21 -15.25
C LYS A 250 -11.56 -7.19 -15.30
N ALA A 251 -12.14 -7.55 -14.15
CA ALA A 251 -13.26 -8.47 -14.10
C ALA A 251 -14.50 -7.89 -14.81
N ALA A 252 -14.83 -6.62 -14.53
CA ALA A 252 -15.97 -5.94 -15.15
C ALA A 252 -15.82 -5.83 -16.68
N VAL A 253 -14.67 -5.38 -17.17
CA VAL A 253 -14.39 -5.24 -18.60
C VAL A 253 -14.40 -6.61 -19.29
N THR A 254 -13.77 -7.62 -18.69
CA THR A 254 -13.71 -8.97 -19.26
C THR A 254 -15.10 -9.58 -19.40
N ALA A 255 -15.93 -9.48 -18.36
CA ALA A 255 -17.29 -10.00 -18.37
C ALA A 255 -18.16 -9.28 -19.42
N LYS A 256 -18.09 -7.95 -19.48
CA LYS A 256 -18.80 -7.15 -20.47
C LYS A 256 -18.39 -7.47 -21.90
N LEU A 257 -17.08 -7.61 -22.17
CA LEU A 257 -16.59 -7.99 -23.50
C LEU A 257 -17.03 -9.40 -23.90
N ALA A 258 -17.10 -10.33 -22.95
CA ALA A 258 -17.61 -11.66 -23.20
C ALA A 258 -19.10 -11.61 -23.59
N ARG A 259 -19.94 -10.90 -22.82
CA ARG A 259 -21.36 -10.68 -23.14
C ARG A 259 -21.58 -10.00 -24.49
N GLN A 260 -20.74 -9.02 -24.83
CA GLN A 260 -20.81 -8.34 -26.12
C GLN A 260 -20.52 -9.28 -27.30
N ARG A 261 -19.65 -10.29 -27.11
CA ARG A 261 -19.34 -11.30 -28.13
C ARG A 261 -20.41 -12.40 -28.19
N ASP A 262 -20.95 -12.77 -27.03
CA ASP A 262 -22.00 -13.78 -26.90
C ASP A 262 -23.06 -13.33 -25.89
N PRO A 263 -24.24 -12.88 -26.37
CA PRO A 263 -25.34 -12.46 -25.53
C PRO A 263 -25.99 -13.57 -24.68
N SER A 264 -25.51 -14.81 -24.71
CA SER A 264 -25.94 -15.85 -23.77
C SER A 264 -25.11 -15.88 -22.49
N ILE A 265 -23.93 -15.26 -22.47
CA ILE A 265 -23.02 -15.31 -21.31
C ILE A 265 -23.63 -14.57 -20.12
N PRO A 266 -23.76 -15.19 -18.94
CA PRO A 266 -24.24 -14.51 -17.74
C PRO A 266 -23.16 -13.53 -17.24
N GLU A 267 -23.23 -12.28 -17.69
CA GLU A 267 -22.21 -11.24 -17.43
C GLU A 267 -21.95 -11.09 -15.93
N ASP A 268 -23.02 -11.07 -15.15
CA ASP A 268 -22.99 -10.87 -13.71
C ASP A 268 -22.27 -12.01 -12.97
N ALA A 269 -22.74 -13.24 -13.18
CA ALA A 269 -22.11 -14.44 -12.62
C ALA A 269 -20.63 -14.56 -13.03
N TYR A 270 -20.30 -14.24 -14.29
CA TYR A 270 -18.91 -14.26 -14.75
C TYR A 270 -18.07 -13.17 -14.06
N ARG A 271 -18.59 -11.95 -13.93
CA ARG A 271 -17.92 -10.83 -13.25
C ARG A 271 -17.57 -11.19 -11.81
N HIS A 272 -18.54 -11.62 -11.02
CA HIS A 272 -18.34 -11.95 -9.59
C HIS A 272 -17.39 -13.12 -9.38
N THR A 273 -17.54 -14.18 -10.18
CA THR A 273 -16.66 -15.36 -10.12
C THR A 273 -15.22 -15.00 -10.49
N LEU A 274 -15.02 -14.29 -11.61
CA LEU A 274 -13.68 -13.87 -12.06
C LEU A 274 -13.05 -12.89 -11.08
N TRP A 275 -13.82 -11.94 -10.58
CA TRP A 275 -13.35 -10.95 -9.61
C TRP A 275 -12.80 -11.63 -8.34
N ASN A 276 -13.56 -12.54 -7.74
CA ASN A 276 -13.11 -13.25 -6.54
C ASN A 276 -11.98 -14.24 -6.79
N TYR A 277 -11.97 -14.90 -7.95
CA TYR A 277 -10.85 -15.74 -8.36
C TYR A 277 -9.55 -14.92 -8.40
N LEU A 278 -9.57 -13.74 -9.05
CA LEU A 278 -8.40 -12.86 -9.14
C LEU A 278 -8.00 -12.29 -7.77
N LEU A 279 -8.96 -11.88 -6.95
CA LEU A 279 -8.69 -11.41 -5.59
C LEU A 279 -8.04 -12.51 -4.74
N ALA A 280 -8.60 -13.72 -4.73
CA ALA A 280 -8.08 -14.82 -3.92
C ALA A 280 -6.71 -15.28 -4.41
N LYS A 281 -6.48 -15.33 -5.72
CA LYS A 281 -5.17 -15.64 -6.29
C LYS A 281 -4.11 -14.60 -5.93
N THR A 282 -4.52 -13.34 -5.76
CA THR A 282 -3.61 -12.21 -5.50
C THR A 282 -3.38 -11.95 -4.00
N PHE A 283 -4.40 -12.07 -3.17
CA PHE A 283 -4.33 -11.65 -1.77
C PHE A 283 -4.69 -12.76 -0.77
N GLY A 284 -5.04 -13.94 -1.28
CA GLY A 284 -5.55 -15.05 -0.48
C GLY A 284 -7.06 -14.95 -0.24
N GLU A 285 -7.64 -16.10 0.13
CA GLU A 285 -9.07 -16.29 0.30
C GLU A 285 -9.69 -15.35 1.35
N ALA A 286 -9.01 -15.17 2.49
CA ALA A 286 -9.51 -14.37 3.60
C ALA A 286 -9.73 -12.90 3.21
N PHE A 287 -8.75 -12.29 2.55
CA PHE A 287 -8.85 -10.90 2.12
C PHE A 287 -9.82 -10.73 0.94
N ALA A 288 -9.88 -11.69 0.02
CA ALA A 288 -10.87 -11.68 -1.05
C ALA A 288 -12.31 -11.70 -0.50
N LYS A 289 -12.55 -12.49 0.56
CA LYS A 289 -13.83 -12.48 1.26
C LYS A 289 -14.11 -11.14 1.93
N GLU A 290 -13.15 -10.56 2.66
CA GLU A 290 -13.31 -9.24 3.31
C GLU A 290 -13.74 -8.16 2.31
N VAL A 291 -13.06 -8.08 1.16
CA VAL A 291 -13.36 -7.09 0.11
C VAL A 291 -14.77 -7.30 -0.45
N THR A 292 -15.16 -8.54 -0.70
CA THR A 292 -16.42 -8.83 -1.40
C THR A 292 -17.62 -8.85 -0.47
N ASP A 293 -17.43 -9.21 0.80
CA ASP A 293 -18.42 -8.99 1.84
C ASP A 293 -18.75 -7.50 2.00
N ALA A 294 -17.75 -6.61 1.86
CA ALA A 294 -17.94 -5.16 1.99
C ALA A 294 -18.74 -4.58 0.83
N HIS A 295 -18.63 -5.18 -0.35
CA HIS A 295 -19.41 -4.83 -1.52
C HIS A 295 -20.91 -5.07 -1.32
N GLU A 296 -21.26 -6.11 -0.56
CA GLU A 296 -22.66 -6.52 -0.30
C GLU A 296 -23.33 -5.77 0.86
N VAL A 297 -22.68 -4.72 1.41
CA VAL A 297 -23.26 -3.89 2.47
C VAL A 297 -24.06 -2.74 1.88
N PHE A 298 -25.38 -2.79 2.02
CA PHE A 298 -26.29 -1.74 1.57
C PHE A 298 -26.57 -0.74 2.69
N GLU A 299 -26.34 0.56 2.43
CA GLU A 299 -26.48 1.63 3.43
C GLU A 299 -27.95 2.10 3.65
N ASP A 300 -28.87 1.77 2.73
CA ASP A 300 -30.20 2.39 2.66
C ASP A 300 -31.40 1.40 2.77
N GLU A 301 -31.19 0.18 3.30
CA GLU A 301 -32.27 -0.83 3.47
C GLU A 301 -33.53 -0.28 4.16
N ALA A 302 -33.35 0.64 5.11
CA ALA A 302 -34.43 1.23 5.90
C ALA A 302 -35.43 2.09 5.08
N LYS A 303 -35.07 2.49 3.86
CA LYS A 303 -35.90 3.31 2.97
C LYS A 303 -36.54 2.50 1.84
N MET A 304 -36.30 1.19 1.79
CA MET A 304 -36.72 0.33 0.69
C MET A 304 -38.06 -0.35 0.98
N SER A 305 -38.83 -0.65 -0.08
CA SER A 305 -40.04 -1.48 0.05
C SER A 305 -39.66 -2.93 0.37
N LYS A 306 -40.59 -3.70 0.94
CA LYS A 306 -40.36 -5.14 1.21
C LYS A 306 -39.96 -5.92 -0.04
N GLU A 307 -40.58 -5.61 -1.18
CA GLU A 307 -40.26 -6.24 -2.46
C GLU A 307 -38.85 -5.87 -2.95
N ALA A 308 -38.44 -4.61 -2.76
CA ALA A 308 -37.09 -4.17 -3.11
C ALA A 308 -36.03 -4.85 -2.22
N ILE A 309 -36.31 -5.00 -0.92
CA ILE A 309 -35.43 -5.72 0.02
C ILE A 309 -35.30 -7.19 -0.39
N GLU A 310 -36.39 -7.85 -0.76
CA GLU A 310 -36.36 -9.26 -1.17
C GLU A 310 -35.56 -9.45 -2.47
N ASN A 311 -35.78 -8.61 -3.48
CA ASN A 311 -35.01 -8.67 -4.73
C ASN A 311 -33.51 -8.42 -4.48
N MET A 312 -33.17 -7.45 -3.63
CA MET A 312 -31.79 -7.17 -3.22
C MET A 312 -31.15 -8.37 -2.51
N ASN A 313 -31.87 -9.05 -1.60
CA ASN A 313 -31.37 -10.25 -0.94
C ASN A 313 -31.11 -11.40 -1.93
N ILE A 314 -31.99 -11.55 -2.94
CA ILE A 314 -31.82 -12.56 -3.99
C ILE A 314 -30.57 -12.26 -4.84
N GLU A 315 -30.33 -10.99 -5.17
CA GLU A 315 -29.15 -10.55 -5.92
C GLU A 315 -27.87 -10.78 -5.09
N SER A 316 -27.82 -10.30 -3.85
CA SER A 316 -26.67 -10.57 -2.97
C SER A 316 -26.43 -12.05 -2.68
N TYR A 317 -27.48 -12.88 -2.65
CA TYR A 317 -27.30 -14.32 -2.52
C TYR A 317 -26.53 -14.92 -3.72
N GLN A 318 -26.89 -14.51 -4.95
CA GLN A 318 -26.16 -14.89 -6.16
C GLN A 318 -24.70 -14.41 -6.08
N ASP A 319 -24.48 -13.16 -5.69
CA ASP A 319 -23.16 -12.55 -5.67
C ASP A 319 -22.27 -13.20 -4.61
N LEU A 320 -22.73 -13.34 -3.36
CA LEU A 320 -22.02 -14.03 -2.29
C LEU A 320 -21.65 -15.47 -2.66
N ASN A 321 -22.55 -16.20 -3.31
CA ASN A 321 -22.28 -17.56 -3.78
C ASN A 321 -21.22 -17.57 -4.89
N ASN A 322 -21.39 -16.78 -5.93
CA ASN A 322 -20.47 -16.74 -7.07
C ASN A 322 -19.08 -16.22 -6.65
N ASN A 323 -19.04 -15.28 -5.70
CA ASN A 323 -17.83 -14.84 -5.02
C ASN A 323 -17.14 -16.03 -4.33
N ALA A 324 -17.88 -16.85 -3.57
CA ALA A 324 -17.33 -18.05 -2.93
C ALA A 324 -16.82 -19.09 -3.93
N VAL A 325 -17.55 -19.33 -5.02
CA VAL A 325 -17.13 -20.22 -6.10
C VAL A 325 -15.82 -19.73 -6.73
N GLY A 326 -15.71 -18.44 -7.05
CA GLY A 326 -14.48 -17.85 -7.58
C GLY A 326 -13.26 -18.07 -6.67
N ARG A 327 -13.42 -17.88 -5.35
CA ARG A 327 -12.36 -18.18 -4.38
C ARG A 327 -11.98 -19.66 -4.37
N SER A 328 -12.96 -20.55 -4.49
CA SER A 328 -12.72 -22.00 -4.56
C SER A 328 -11.90 -22.38 -5.80
N TYR A 329 -12.16 -21.75 -6.95
CA TYR A 329 -11.39 -22.00 -8.16
C TYR A 329 -9.93 -21.57 -8.02
N ALA A 330 -9.67 -20.45 -7.32
CA ALA A 330 -8.31 -19.99 -7.05
C ALA A 330 -7.56 -20.98 -6.16
N LYS A 331 -8.23 -21.50 -5.13
CA LYS A 331 -7.68 -22.52 -4.21
C LYS A 331 -7.37 -23.85 -4.91
N MET A 332 -8.16 -24.22 -5.92
CA MET A 332 -7.93 -25.40 -6.76
C MET A 332 -6.91 -25.15 -7.88
N GLU A 333 -6.33 -23.94 -7.93
CA GLU A 333 -5.31 -23.54 -8.91
C GLU A 333 -5.76 -23.66 -10.37
N TYR A 334 -7.06 -23.51 -10.65
CA TYR A 334 -7.53 -23.46 -12.03
C TYR A 334 -6.88 -22.30 -12.79
N PRO A 335 -6.57 -22.47 -14.09
CA PRO A 335 -6.05 -21.37 -14.90
C PRO A 335 -7.15 -20.32 -15.18
N GLU A 336 -6.76 -19.06 -15.31
CA GLU A 336 -7.71 -17.95 -15.55
C GLU A 336 -8.52 -18.15 -16.85
N SER A 337 -7.92 -18.77 -17.88
CA SER A 337 -8.57 -19.07 -19.16
C SER A 337 -9.80 -19.96 -19.02
N ASP A 338 -9.88 -20.77 -17.98
CA ASP A 338 -10.93 -21.78 -17.81
C ASP A 338 -12.13 -21.22 -17.03
N ILE A 339 -12.00 -20.06 -16.40
CA ILE A 339 -13.02 -19.49 -15.50
C ILE A 339 -14.35 -19.26 -16.24
N LEU A 340 -14.32 -18.75 -17.47
CA LEU A 340 -15.56 -18.59 -18.25
C LEU A 340 -16.25 -19.94 -18.52
N LYS A 341 -15.48 -20.96 -18.91
CA LYS A 341 -16.02 -22.30 -19.15
C LYS A 341 -16.66 -22.85 -17.87
N LEU A 342 -15.96 -22.74 -16.74
CA LEU A 342 -16.48 -23.16 -15.43
C LEU A 342 -17.76 -22.41 -15.05
N VAL A 343 -17.83 -21.09 -15.30
CA VAL A 343 -19.05 -20.30 -15.08
C VAL A 343 -20.23 -20.83 -15.90
N LEU A 344 -19.99 -21.34 -17.11
CA LEU A 344 -21.04 -21.89 -17.98
C LEU A 344 -21.43 -23.33 -17.62
N THR A 345 -20.52 -24.13 -17.07
CA THR A 345 -20.74 -25.58 -16.88
C THR A 345 -20.91 -26.01 -15.43
N ASP A 346 -20.35 -25.30 -14.46
CA ASP A 346 -20.39 -25.69 -13.05
C ASP A 346 -21.81 -25.45 -12.47
N PRO A 347 -22.48 -26.46 -11.90
CA PRO A 347 -23.80 -26.30 -11.28
C PRO A 347 -23.76 -25.44 -10.00
N ALA A 348 -22.62 -25.26 -9.35
CA ALA A 348 -22.48 -24.42 -8.16
C ALA A 348 -22.67 -22.93 -8.47
N VAL A 349 -22.37 -22.49 -9.71
CA VAL A 349 -22.54 -21.11 -10.15
C VAL A 349 -24.04 -20.78 -10.34
N ILE A 350 -24.48 -19.69 -9.72
CA ILE A 350 -25.83 -19.15 -9.87
C ILE A 350 -25.83 -18.18 -11.05
N ARG A 351 -26.77 -18.36 -11.98
CA ARG A 351 -26.92 -17.56 -13.20
C ARG A 351 -28.27 -16.84 -13.12
N ASP A 352 -28.42 -15.69 -13.77
CA ASP A 352 -29.61 -14.84 -13.63
C ASP A 352 -30.94 -15.61 -13.81
N GLU A 353 -30.96 -16.58 -14.73
CA GLU A 353 -32.13 -17.40 -15.06
C GLU A 353 -32.59 -18.31 -13.91
N ASN A 354 -31.71 -18.71 -12.99
CA ASN A 354 -32.03 -19.65 -11.91
C ASN A 354 -31.92 -19.06 -10.49
N ARG A 355 -31.56 -17.78 -10.35
CA ARG A 355 -31.33 -17.14 -9.03
C ARG A 355 -32.51 -17.22 -8.08
N LYS A 356 -33.72 -16.89 -8.54
CA LYS A 356 -34.95 -16.92 -7.73
C LYS A 356 -35.31 -18.33 -7.26
N ALA A 357 -35.07 -19.33 -8.12
CA ALA A 357 -35.37 -20.72 -7.81
C ALA A 357 -34.37 -21.33 -6.81
N ARG A 358 -33.14 -20.79 -6.75
CA ARG A 358 -32.09 -21.25 -5.84
C ARG A 358 -32.04 -20.49 -4.52
N TYR A 359 -32.60 -19.29 -4.47
CA TYR A 359 -32.63 -18.48 -3.25
C TYR A 359 -33.42 -19.18 -2.14
N SER A 360 -32.80 -19.23 -0.97
CA SER A 360 -33.41 -19.62 0.30
C SER A 360 -32.98 -18.61 1.35
N ALA A 361 -33.93 -18.07 2.11
CA ALA A 361 -33.64 -17.10 3.16
C ALA A 361 -32.62 -17.65 4.17
N ASP A 362 -32.74 -18.94 4.54
CA ASP A 362 -31.81 -19.59 5.47
C ASP A 362 -30.39 -19.71 4.91
N ASP A 363 -30.26 -19.97 3.60
CA ASP A 363 -28.94 -20.07 2.97
C ASP A 363 -28.30 -18.71 2.75
N TYR A 364 -29.11 -17.69 2.43
CA TYR A 364 -28.65 -16.31 2.42
C TYR A 364 -28.14 -15.88 3.79
N GLN A 365 -28.84 -16.18 4.88
CA GLN A 365 -28.37 -15.83 6.23
C GLN A 365 -27.04 -16.53 6.60
N LYS A 366 -26.76 -17.73 6.08
CA LYS A 366 -25.47 -18.41 6.28
C LYS A 366 -24.33 -17.75 5.51
N LEU A 367 -24.62 -17.15 4.36
CA LEU A 367 -23.64 -16.48 3.51
C LEU A 367 -23.43 -15.01 3.93
N LYS A 368 -24.48 -14.37 4.47
CA LYS A 368 -24.47 -12.95 4.82
C LYS A 368 -23.35 -12.66 5.82
N PRO A 369 -22.47 -11.70 5.54
CA PRO A 369 -21.42 -11.33 6.47
C PRO A 369 -22.00 -10.78 7.78
N ALA A 370 -21.48 -11.26 8.91
CA ALA A 370 -21.82 -10.75 10.23
C ALA A 370 -21.14 -9.39 10.46
N TYR A 371 -21.66 -8.32 9.83
CA TYR A 371 -21.13 -6.99 10.10
C TYR A 371 -21.51 -6.56 11.51
N ILE A 372 -20.50 -6.44 12.37
CA ILE A 372 -20.59 -5.70 13.62
C ILE A 372 -20.91 -4.26 13.23
N LYS A 373 -22.09 -3.76 13.61
CA LYS A 373 -22.39 -2.32 13.58
C LYS A 373 -21.21 -1.59 14.21
N THR A 374 -20.40 -0.92 13.40
CA THR A 374 -19.48 0.08 13.91
C THR A 374 -20.35 1.17 14.53
N LYS A 375 -20.36 1.22 15.86
CA LYS A 375 -20.89 2.34 16.63
C LYS A 375 -20.12 3.60 16.32
#